data_AF-A0A1R2C8I9-F1
#
_entry.id   AF-A0A1R2C8I9-F1
#
_cell.length_a   1.000
_cell.length_b   1.000
_cell.length_c   1.000
_cell.angle_alpha   90.00
_cell.angle_beta   90.00
_cell.angle_gamma   90.00
#
_symmetry.space_group_name_H-M   'P 1'
#
loop_
_entity.id
_entity.type
_entity.pdbx_description
1 polymer ?
#
loop_
_entity_poly.entity_id
_entity_poly.type
_entity_poly.pdbx_seq_one_letter_code
_entity_poly.pdbx_strand_id
1 'polypeptide(L)'
;MTIFEKFKHMSSYFKSRKPKVLNSVIDANKDMRPHTPEGRIEKTKKKIAARDAKHSAIIITKSSIIQMKKDIFQFKLQEKFKKLSFRQEKNRVSKNFIAWISTIVGLSMPLIIKQKIKSKKLKKKRASFLLKQFSILSLFIGKILHKLGYIKKRMAIKVIYNQRLNTLAIYCKNWIKKRRKMQLSILTSMLDIILNNYCNAYIFDAWKSRIIFIQKNIRKAIPFKIKIYEQLLEIWRKEESAMIKSNIVMNVSLGKKNNDFNLTQHFSLISNSKRLFYIRMKIKEIVKFYSLRMQNYKSSMKMMNTGLITSNWYLAAMVKWKKSKPEKPNLIEAFSSEVMRELINQAMKDRQSMRLSINRD
;
A
#
# COMPACT_ATOMS: atom_id res chain seq x y z
N MET A 1 -6.09 66.57 12.35
CA MET A 1 -5.75 65.55 11.33
C MET A 1 -5.93 64.18 11.96
N THR A 2 -6.97 63.44 11.57
CA THR A 2 -7.33 62.17 12.24
C THR A 2 -6.45 61.02 11.75
N ILE A 3 -6.26 59.99 12.58
CA ILE A 3 -5.47 58.79 12.24
C ILE A 3 -5.92 58.19 10.90
N PHE A 4 -7.20 58.29 10.56
CA PHE A 4 -7.76 57.84 9.28
C PHE A 4 -7.27 58.62 8.04
N GLU A 5 -6.97 59.91 8.16
CA GLU A 5 -6.45 60.72 7.04
C GLU A 5 -5.02 60.29 6.67
N LYS A 6 -4.21 59.90 7.67
CA LYS A 6 -2.82 59.47 7.48
C LYS A 6 -2.70 58.16 6.69
N PHE A 7 -3.69 57.27 6.78
CA PHE A 7 -3.68 55.96 6.09
C PHE A 7 -4.43 55.94 4.75
N LYS A 8 -5.08 57.04 4.36
CA LYS A 8 -5.84 57.15 3.11
C LYS A 8 -4.99 56.85 1.86
N HIS A 9 -3.68 57.12 1.92
CA HIS A 9 -2.75 56.93 0.80
C HIS A 9 -2.02 55.57 0.79
N MET A 10 -2.06 54.80 1.89
CA MET A 10 -1.32 53.53 2.04
C MET A 10 -2.15 52.29 1.72
N SER A 11 -3.49 52.37 1.80
CA SER A 11 -4.37 51.24 1.51
C SER A 11 -4.64 51.10 0.00
N SER A 12 -4.39 49.90 -0.54
CA SER A 12 -4.71 49.53 -1.94
C SER A 12 -6.19 49.69 -2.28
N TYR A 13 -7.06 49.73 -1.26
CA TYR A 13 -8.49 49.92 -1.39
C TYR A 13 -8.87 51.33 -1.87
N PHE A 14 -8.04 52.35 -1.60
CA PHE A 14 -8.28 53.74 -2.03
C PHE A 14 -7.53 54.13 -3.31
N LYS A 15 -6.45 53.41 -3.68
CA LYS A 15 -5.72 53.63 -4.94
C LYS A 15 -6.50 53.22 -6.21
N SER A 16 -7.47 52.32 -6.10
CA SER A 16 -8.24 51.78 -7.23
C SER A 16 -9.45 52.63 -7.65
N ARG A 17 -9.75 53.72 -6.93
CA ARG A 17 -10.86 54.65 -7.22
C ARG A 17 -10.41 55.98 -7.86
N LYS A 18 -9.25 56.02 -8.52
CA LYS A 18 -9.10 57.05 -9.56
C LYS A 18 -10.03 56.63 -10.71
N PRO A 19 -11.07 57.41 -11.05
CA PRO A 19 -11.89 57.10 -12.21
C PRO A 19 -10.94 57.06 -13.41
N LYS A 20 -10.77 55.88 -14.02
CA LYS A 20 -10.15 55.80 -15.35
C LYS A 20 -11.00 56.66 -16.27
N VAL A 21 -10.46 57.83 -16.57
CA VAL A 21 -11.02 58.85 -17.44
C VAL A 21 -11.52 58.21 -18.72
N LEU A 22 -12.83 58.40 -18.97
CA LEU A 22 -13.60 58.54 -20.21
C LEU A 22 -13.23 57.82 -21.53
N ASN A 23 -12.02 57.29 -21.74
CA ASN A 23 -11.58 56.81 -23.05
C ASN A 23 -12.30 55.53 -23.50
N SER A 24 -12.78 54.69 -22.57
CA SER A 24 -13.54 53.48 -22.94
C SER A 24 -14.97 53.75 -23.41
N VAL A 25 -15.51 54.95 -23.17
CA VAL A 25 -16.84 55.35 -23.70
C VAL A 25 -16.69 55.87 -25.13
N ILE A 26 -15.57 56.52 -25.45
CA ILE A 26 -15.27 57.07 -26.77
C ILE A 26 -14.90 55.95 -27.76
N ASP A 27 -14.16 54.92 -27.34
CA ASP A 27 -13.79 53.80 -28.22
C ASP A 27 -14.95 52.85 -28.55
N ALA A 28 -16.06 52.89 -27.81
CA ALA A 28 -17.23 52.04 -28.05
C ALA A 28 -18.27 52.65 -29.01
N ASN A 29 -18.05 53.90 -29.47
CA ASN A 29 -18.90 54.61 -30.44
C ASN A 29 -18.36 54.54 -31.87
N LYS A 30 -17.17 53.96 -32.09
CA LYS A 30 -16.65 53.71 -33.44
C LYS A 30 -17.45 52.55 -34.05
N ASP A 31 -18.23 52.88 -35.07
CA ASP A 31 -19.09 52.02 -35.90
C ASP A 31 -20.45 51.56 -35.34
N MET A 32 -21.30 52.54 -35.00
CA MET A 32 -22.76 52.35 -34.99
C MET A 32 -23.42 52.61 -36.36
N ARG A 33 -22.67 53.10 -37.36
CA ARG A 33 -23.16 53.42 -38.72
C ARG A 33 -23.87 52.26 -39.44
N PRO A 34 -23.45 50.97 -39.36
CA PRO A 34 -24.10 49.89 -40.09
C PRO A 34 -25.36 49.33 -39.39
N HIS A 35 -25.83 49.93 -38.30
CA HIS A 35 -26.98 49.44 -37.55
C HIS A 35 -28.18 50.37 -37.68
N THR A 36 -29.34 49.78 -37.98
CA THR A 36 -30.65 50.44 -37.94
C THR A 36 -30.93 51.01 -36.52
N PRO A 37 -31.74 52.08 -36.41
CA PRO A 37 -32.07 52.70 -35.13
C PRO A 37 -32.57 51.70 -34.07
N GLU A 38 -33.37 50.72 -34.47
CA GLU A 38 -33.88 49.65 -33.61
C GLU A 38 -32.75 48.75 -33.06
N GLY A 39 -31.79 48.36 -33.91
CA GLY A 39 -30.64 47.55 -33.49
C GLY A 39 -29.71 48.28 -32.51
N ARG A 40 -29.65 49.62 -32.56
CA ARG A 40 -28.90 50.43 -31.59
C ARG A 40 -29.57 50.40 -30.21
N ILE A 41 -30.91 50.55 -30.17
CA ILE A 41 -31.71 50.49 -28.94
C ILE A 41 -31.61 49.10 -28.29
N GLU A 42 -31.64 48.04 -29.10
CA GLU A 42 -31.54 46.68 -28.56
C GLU A 42 -30.15 46.39 -27.96
N LYS A 43 -29.08 46.87 -28.61
CA LYS A 43 -27.71 46.73 -28.07
C LYS A 43 -27.50 47.51 -26.77
N THR A 44 -28.05 48.71 -26.63
CA THR A 44 -27.98 49.45 -25.37
C THR A 44 -28.78 48.76 -24.27
N LYS A 45 -29.99 48.27 -24.55
CA LYS A 45 -30.77 47.44 -23.61
C LYS A 45 -29.99 46.20 -23.15
N LYS A 46 -29.36 45.46 -24.07
CA LYS A 46 -28.52 44.30 -23.74
C LYS A 46 -27.31 44.67 -22.87
N LYS A 47 -26.65 45.80 -23.12
CA LYS A 47 -25.52 46.30 -22.31
C LYS A 47 -25.95 46.70 -20.90
N ILE A 48 -27.10 47.35 -20.75
CA ILE A 48 -27.65 47.73 -19.44
C ILE A 48 -28.01 46.47 -18.66
N ALA A 49 -28.76 45.53 -19.27
CA ALA A 49 -29.11 44.26 -18.65
C ALA A 49 -27.87 43.45 -18.21
N ALA A 50 -26.81 43.42 -19.03
CA ALA A 50 -25.56 42.75 -18.67
C ALA A 50 -24.83 43.44 -17.49
N ARG A 51 -24.88 44.77 -17.39
CA ARG A 51 -24.33 45.51 -16.25
C ARG A 51 -25.12 45.25 -14.97
N ASP A 52 -26.45 45.25 -15.06
CA ASP A 52 -27.33 45.01 -13.92
C ASP A 52 -27.20 43.58 -13.40
N ALA A 53 -27.13 42.59 -14.31
CA ALA A 53 -26.84 41.20 -13.97
C ALA A 53 -25.47 41.03 -13.31
N LYS A 54 -24.45 41.76 -13.77
CA LYS A 54 -23.12 41.75 -13.14
C LYS A 54 -23.16 42.39 -11.74
N HIS A 55 -23.90 43.47 -11.57
CA HIS A 55 -24.02 44.16 -10.29
C HIS A 55 -24.77 43.31 -9.26
N SER A 56 -25.86 42.65 -9.66
CA SER A 56 -26.60 41.72 -8.80
C SER A 56 -25.74 40.52 -8.39
N ALA A 57 -24.98 39.93 -9.32
CA ALA A 57 -24.03 38.85 -9.02
C ALA A 57 -22.95 39.28 -8.01
N ILE A 58 -22.44 40.51 -8.11
CA ILE A 58 -21.46 41.05 -7.16
C ILE A 58 -22.08 41.21 -5.76
N ILE A 59 -23.31 41.72 -5.66
CA ILE A 59 -24.02 41.88 -4.37
C ILE A 59 -24.21 40.52 -3.71
N ILE A 60 -24.74 39.54 -4.44
CA ILE A 60 -25.00 38.18 -3.94
C ILE A 60 -23.70 37.51 -3.50
N THR A 61 -22.64 37.67 -4.28
CA THR A 61 -21.33 37.07 -3.94
C THR A 61 -20.71 37.74 -2.71
N LYS A 62 -20.89 39.05 -2.55
CA LYS A 62 -20.38 39.76 -1.37
C LYS A 62 -21.14 39.35 -0.11
N SER A 63 -22.46 39.21 -0.17
CA SER A 63 -23.27 38.77 0.98
C SER A 63 -22.93 37.32 1.37
N SER A 64 -22.75 36.42 0.39
CA SER A 64 -22.35 35.03 0.66
C SER A 64 -20.97 34.92 1.30
N ILE A 65 -19.99 35.71 0.84
CA ILE A 65 -18.65 35.77 1.46
C ILE A 65 -18.72 36.27 2.91
N ILE A 66 -19.54 37.28 3.19
CA ILE A 66 -19.71 37.81 4.55
C ILE A 66 -20.34 36.75 5.46
N GLN A 67 -21.37 36.05 4.97
CA GLN A 67 -22.04 34.99 5.73
C GLN A 67 -21.07 33.84 6.03
N MET A 68 -20.33 33.36 5.03
CA MET A 68 -19.32 32.32 5.19
C MET A 68 -18.27 32.69 6.24
N LYS A 69 -17.84 33.96 6.29
CA LYS A 69 -16.90 34.43 7.33
C LYS A 69 -17.51 34.40 8.72
N LYS A 70 -18.79 34.76 8.88
CA LYS A 70 -19.50 34.69 10.16
C LYS A 70 -19.63 33.23 10.63
N ASP A 71 -20.00 32.33 9.73
CA ASP A 71 -20.17 30.90 10.05
C ASP A 71 -18.86 30.27 10.50
N ILE A 72 -17.75 30.56 9.81
CA ILE A 72 -16.40 30.09 10.21
C ILE A 72 -16.03 30.60 11.60
N PHE A 73 -16.36 31.85 11.92
CA PHE A 73 -16.06 32.43 13.22
C PHE A 73 -16.89 31.80 14.33
N GLN A 74 -18.19 31.60 14.12
CA GLN A 74 -19.07 30.91 15.06
C GLN A 74 -18.62 29.47 15.29
N PHE A 75 -18.26 28.74 14.24
CA PHE A 75 -17.74 27.38 14.35
C PHE A 75 -16.47 27.32 15.23
N LYS A 76 -15.53 28.24 15.00
CA LYS A 76 -14.30 28.32 15.83
C LYS A 76 -14.61 28.63 17.30
N LEU A 77 -15.61 29.46 17.58
CA LEU A 77 -16.04 29.75 18.95
C LEU A 77 -16.68 28.52 19.60
N GLN A 78 -17.60 27.85 18.92
CA GLN A 78 -18.23 26.62 19.41
C GLN A 78 -17.18 25.54 19.74
N GLU A 79 -16.17 25.38 18.88
CA GLU A 79 -15.10 24.41 19.11
C GLU A 79 -14.25 24.77 20.35
N LYS A 80 -13.99 26.06 20.58
CA LYS A 80 -13.29 26.54 21.79
C LYS A 80 -14.10 26.26 23.05
N PHE A 81 -15.40 26.57 23.06
CA PHE A 81 -16.27 26.30 24.20
C PHE A 81 -16.40 24.80 24.49
N LYS A 82 -16.52 23.96 23.45
CA LYS A 82 -16.53 22.50 23.61
C LYS A 82 -15.25 21.95 24.21
N LYS A 83 -14.09 22.48 23.81
CA LYS A 83 -12.79 22.10 24.41
C LYS A 83 -12.71 22.55 25.87
N LEU A 84 -13.27 23.71 26.21
CA LEU A 84 -13.27 24.24 27.56
C LEU A 84 -14.19 23.44 28.49
N SER A 85 -15.41 23.09 28.06
CA SER A 85 -16.32 22.23 28.83
C SER A 85 -15.71 20.86 29.09
N PHE A 86 -15.10 20.24 28.08
CA PHE A 86 -14.39 18.97 28.24
C PHE A 86 -13.23 19.07 29.25
N ARG A 87 -12.48 20.18 29.25
CA ARG A 87 -11.39 20.41 30.23
C ARG A 87 -11.93 20.56 31.65
N GLN A 88 -13.06 21.24 31.83
CA GLN A 88 -13.71 21.41 33.13
C GLN A 88 -14.24 20.06 33.68
N GLU A 89 -14.79 19.22 32.81
CA GLU A 89 -15.36 17.92 33.21
C GLU A 89 -14.35 16.79 33.29
N LYS A 90 -13.13 16.96 32.76
CA LYS A 90 -12.08 15.94 32.69
C LYS A 90 -11.86 15.21 34.02
N ASN A 91 -11.82 15.95 35.12
CA ASN A 91 -11.58 15.39 36.45
C ASN A 91 -12.75 14.52 36.96
N ARG A 92 -13.99 14.86 36.58
CA ARG A 92 -15.18 14.06 36.91
C ARG A 92 -15.20 12.77 36.09
N VAL A 93 -14.92 12.88 34.78
CA VAL A 93 -14.85 11.73 33.88
C VAL A 93 -13.74 10.76 34.30
N SER A 94 -12.57 11.26 34.69
CA SER A 94 -11.47 10.40 35.16
C SER A 94 -11.79 9.69 36.47
N LYS A 95 -12.47 10.35 37.42
CA LYS A 95 -12.92 9.70 38.67
C LYS A 95 -13.91 8.57 38.39
N ASN A 96 -14.89 8.81 37.53
CA ASN A 96 -15.85 7.78 37.14
C ASN A 96 -15.16 6.60 36.44
N PHE A 97 -14.21 6.87 35.56
CA PHE A 97 -13.45 5.84 34.88
C PHE A 97 -12.63 4.97 35.83
N ILE A 98 -11.93 5.58 36.80
CA ILE A 98 -11.17 4.86 37.82
C ILE A 98 -12.11 4.01 38.69
N ALA A 99 -13.26 4.55 39.08
CA ALA A 99 -14.27 3.81 39.83
C ALA A 99 -14.76 2.57 39.07
N TRP A 100 -15.08 2.72 37.78
CA TRP A 100 -15.48 1.60 36.91
C TRP A 100 -14.39 0.54 36.76
N ILE A 101 -13.12 0.94 36.61
CA ILE A 101 -12.01 -0.02 36.57
C ILE A 101 -11.91 -0.76 37.89
N SER A 102 -11.97 -0.05 39.01
CA SER A 102 -11.82 -0.64 40.35
C SER A 102 -12.92 -1.66 40.65
N THR A 103 -14.17 -1.39 40.22
CA THR A 103 -15.28 -2.33 40.41
C THR A 103 -15.13 -3.57 39.53
N ILE A 104 -14.72 -3.40 38.27
CA ILE A 104 -14.45 -4.54 37.36
C ILE A 104 -13.31 -5.41 37.92
N VAL A 105 -12.24 -4.79 38.42
CA VAL A 105 -11.11 -5.52 39.02
C VAL A 105 -11.56 -6.23 40.30
N GLY A 106 -12.31 -5.57 41.17
CA GLY A 106 -12.86 -6.16 42.41
C GLY A 106 -13.73 -7.38 42.14
N LEU A 107 -14.62 -7.32 41.14
CA LEU A 107 -15.50 -8.43 40.76
C LEU A 107 -14.78 -9.57 40.04
N SER A 108 -13.74 -9.28 39.26
CA SER A 108 -13.01 -10.29 38.48
C SER A 108 -11.94 -11.04 39.29
N MET A 109 -11.37 -10.42 40.31
CA MET A 109 -10.30 -11.02 41.13
C MET A 109 -10.69 -12.36 41.79
N PRO A 110 -11.86 -12.51 42.42
CA PRO A 110 -12.29 -13.80 42.99
C PRO A 110 -12.38 -14.93 41.95
N LEU A 111 -12.83 -14.62 40.73
CA LEU A 111 -12.92 -15.59 39.64
C LEU A 111 -11.54 -16.05 39.18
N ILE A 112 -10.59 -15.12 39.04
CA ILE A 112 -9.20 -15.40 38.68
C ILE A 112 -8.54 -16.28 39.75
N ILE A 113 -8.75 -15.97 41.04
CA ILE A 113 -8.21 -16.74 42.15
C ILE A 113 -8.80 -18.17 42.16
N LYS A 114 -10.12 -18.31 42.01
CA LYS A 114 -10.81 -19.61 41.91
C LYS A 114 -10.25 -20.46 40.76
N GLN A 115 -10.02 -19.84 39.60
CA GLN A 115 -9.45 -20.51 38.43
C GLN A 115 -7.99 -20.92 38.65
N LYS A 116 -7.17 -20.07 39.29
CA LYS A 116 -5.79 -20.41 39.68
C LYS A 116 -5.75 -21.60 40.63
N ILE A 117 -6.61 -21.65 41.64
CA ILE A 117 -6.70 -22.78 42.57
C ILE A 117 -7.10 -24.07 41.83
N LYS A 118 -8.10 -24.02 40.94
CA LYS A 118 -8.53 -25.18 40.13
C LYS A 118 -7.40 -25.70 39.24
N SER A 119 -6.66 -24.81 38.60
CA SER A 119 -5.52 -25.19 37.76
C SER A 119 -4.37 -25.80 38.56
N LYS A 120 -4.07 -25.28 39.76
CA LYS A 120 -3.05 -25.86 40.67
C LYS A 120 -3.43 -27.28 41.10
N LYS A 121 -4.70 -27.52 41.45
CA LYS A 121 -5.23 -28.86 41.78
C LYS A 121 -5.09 -29.83 40.61
N LEU A 122 -5.43 -29.40 39.38
CA LEU A 122 -5.28 -30.23 38.17
C LEU A 122 -3.81 -30.57 37.87
N LYS A 123 -2.89 -29.61 38.02
CA LYS A 123 -1.45 -29.85 37.86
C LYS A 123 -0.93 -30.90 38.85
N LYS A 124 -1.33 -30.80 40.14
CA LYS A 124 -0.96 -31.78 41.16
C LYS A 124 -1.48 -33.19 40.82
N LYS A 125 -2.73 -33.31 40.35
CA LYS A 125 -3.31 -34.58 39.91
C LYS A 125 -2.54 -35.19 38.73
N ARG A 126 -2.17 -34.37 37.73
CA ARG A 126 -1.36 -34.82 36.57
C ARG A 126 0.04 -35.28 36.99
N ALA A 127 0.71 -34.52 37.86
CA ALA A 127 2.04 -34.89 38.35
C ALA A 127 2.01 -36.23 39.12
N SER A 128 1.02 -36.43 39.98
CA SER A 128 0.83 -37.70 40.69
C SER A 128 0.56 -38.87 39.73
N PHE A 129 -0.27 -38.66 38.71
CA PHE A 129 -0.50 -39.67 37.68
C PHE A 129 0.77 -40.02 36.91
N LEU A 130 1.56 -39.02 36.49
CA LEU A 130 2.82 -39.23 35.79
C LEU A 130 3.84 -39.98 36.66
N LEU A 131 3.96 -39.64 37.95
CA LEU A 131 4.82 -40.36 38.89
C LEU A 131 4.42 -41.84 39.01
N LYS A 132 3.12 -42.13 39.08
CA LYS A 132 2.62 -43.51 39.10
C LYS A 132 2.93 -44.26 37.79
N GLN A 133 2.85 -43.58 36.64
CA GLN A 133 3.26 -44.17 35.36
C GLN A 133 4.78 -44.41 35.31
N PHE A 134 5.59 -43.48 35.81
CA PHE A 134 7.04 -43.64 35.90
C PHE A 134 7.44 -44.80 36.81
N SER A 135 6.76 -45.01 37.94
CA SER A 135 7.04 -46.15 38.83
C SER A 135 6.68 -47.48 38.18
N ILE A 136 5.61 -47.52 37.38
CA ILE A 136 5.24 -48.72 36.61
C ILE A 136 6.28 -48.98 35.52
N LEU A 137 6.70 -47.94 34.79
CA LEU A 137 7.77 -48.02 33.79
C LEU A 137 9.10 -48.50 34.39
N SER A 138 9.51 -48.01 35.55
CA SER A 138 10.74 -48.44 36.21
C SER A 138 10.69 -49.92 36.60
N LEU A 139 9.54 -50.42 37.06
CA LEU A 139 9.33 -51.85 37.32
C LEU A 139 9.44 -52.68 36.04
N PHE A 140 8.87 -52.21 34.92
CA PHE A 140 9.01 -52.89 33.63
C PHE A 140 10.45 -52.89 33.12
N ILE A 141 11.16 -51.77 33.25
CA ILE A 141 12.58 -51.66 32.87
C ILE A 141 13.42 -52.63 33.70
N GLY A 142 13.18 -52.72 35.02
CA GLY A 142 13.84 -53.69 35.89
C GLY A 142 13.59 -55.14 35.47
N LYS A 143 12.34 -55.50 35.14
CA LYS A 143 12.00 -56.84 34.60
C LYS A 143 12.69 -57.13 33.26
N ILE A 144 12.79 -56.13 32.38
CA ILE A 144 13.48 -56.25 31.09
C ILE A 144 14.98 -56.44 31.29
N LEU A 145 15.61 -55.66 32.17
CA LEU A 145 17.03 -55.80 32.51
C LEU A 145 17.35 -57.17 33.10
N HIS A 146 16.49 -57.68 34.00
CA HIS A 146 16.62 -59.03 34.54
C HIS A 146 16.50 -60.10 33.45
N LYS A 147 15.52 -59.98 32.54
CA LYS A 147 15.40 -60.87 31.37
C LYS A 147 16.61 -60.76 30.43
N LEU A 148 17.17 -59.57 30.23
CA LEU A 148 18.37 -59.38 29.43
C LEU A 148 19.60 -60.05 30.05
N GLY A 149 19.75 -60.01 31.37
CA GLY A 149 20.78 -60.75 32.10
C GLY A 149 20.66 -62.26 31.90
N TYR A 150 19.42 -62.79 31.96
CA TYR A 150 19.14 -64.19 31.67
C TYR A 150 19.43 -64.56 30.21
N ILE A 151 19.07 -63.70 29.26
CA ILE A 151 19.36 -63.88 27.83
C ILE A 151 20.86 -63.84 27.56
N LYS A 152 21.64 -62.95 28.20
CA LYS A 152 23.11 -62.92 28.08
C LYS A 152 23.75 -64.23 28.54
N LYS A 153 23.32 -64.80 29.67
CA LYS A 153 23.75 -66.14 30.13
C LYS A 153 23.39 -67.23 29.12
N ARG A 154 22.20 -67.16 28.53
CA ARG A 154 21.74 -68.10 27.49
C ARG A 154 22.49 -67.92 26.15
N MET A 155 22.88 -66.70 25.80
CA MET A 155 23.66 -66.38 24.59
C MET A 155 25.09 -66.92 24.65
N ALA A 156 25.72 -66.98 25.83
CA ALA A 156 27.03 -67.61 26.00
C ALA A 156 27.00 -69.10 25.61
N ILE A 157 25.94 -69.83 26.00
CA ILE A 157 25.67 -71.21 25.58
C ILE A 157 25.34 -71.28 24.08
N LYS A 158 24.76 -70.20 23.54
CA LYS A 158 24.36 -70.06 22.14
C LYS A 158 25.51 -69.67 21.19
N VAL A 159 26.72 -69.37 21.68
CA VAL A 159 27.91 -69.11 20.83
C VAL A 159 28.29 -70.35 20.02
N ILE A 160 28.10 -71.54 20.58
CA ILE A 160 28.24 -72.83 19.87
C ILE A 160 27.10 -73.00 18.84
N TYR A 161 25.95 -72.38 19.06
CA TYR A 161 24.78 -72.39 18.16
C TYR A 161 24.80 -71.24 17.12
N ASN A 162 25.75 -70.30 17.23
CA ASN A 162 25.73 -69.03 16.49
C ASN A 162 25.99 -69.17 14.99
N GLN A 163 26.59 -70.27 14.52
CA GLN A 163 26.69 -70.56 13.08
C GLN A 163 25.32 -70.69 12.41
N ARG A 164 24.29 -71.18 13.11
CA ARG A 164 22.90 -71.24 12.61
C ARG A 164 22.10 -69.95 12.80
N LEU A 165 22.56 -69.00 13.62
CA LEU A 165 21.84 -67.75 13.92
C LEU A 165 22.12 -66.62 12.93
N ASN A 166 23.24 -66.65 12.21
CA ASN A 166 23.56 -65.63 11.22
C ASN A 166 22.53 -65.57 10.08
N THR A 167 21.97 -66.70 9.66
CA THR A 167 20.87 -66.76 8.69
C THR A 167 19.56 -66.21 9.27
N LEU A 168 19.27 -66.47 10.55
CA LEU A 168 18.09 -65.95 11.25
C LEU A 168 18.20 -64.44 11.52
N ALA A 169 19.41 -63.93 11.77
CA ALA A 169 19.68 -62.51 11.99
C ALA A 169 19.38 -61.67 10.74
N ILE A 170 19.66 -62.20 9.54
CA ILE A 170 19.29 -61.57 8.27
C ILE A 170 17.77 -61.50 8.13
N TYR A 171 17.06 -62.59 8.43
CA TYR A 171 15.59 -62.63 8.41
C TYR A 171 14.96 -61.67 9.42
N CYS A 172 15.45 -61.65 10.67
CA CYS A 172 14.98 -60.72 11.70
C CYS A 172 15.26 -59.26 11.32
N LYS A 173 16.43 -58.95 10.73
CA LYS A 173 16.76 -57.60 10.27
C LYS A 173 15.81 -57.13 9.16
N ASN A 174 15.48 -58.01 8.22
CA ASN A 174 14.52 -57.71 7.16
C ASN A 174 13.09 -57.55 7.71
N TRP A 175 12.68 -58.40 8.66
CA TRP A 175 11.38 -58.30 9.31
C TRP A 175 11.22 -57.01 10.12
N ILE A 176 12.24 -56.62 10.89
CA ILE A 176 12.28 -55.35 11.63
C ILE A 176 12.22 -54.16 10.66
N LYS A 177 12.97 -54.21 9.56
CA LYS A 177 12.97 -53.14 8.54
C LYS A 177 11.59 -52.99 7.89
N LYS A 178 10.92 -54.11 7.55
CA LYS A 178 9.57 -54.14 6.98
C LYS A 178 8.52 -53.63 7.96
N ARG A 179 8.59 -54.07 9.22
CA ARG A 179 7.68 -53.64 10.30
C ARG A 179 7.84 -52.16 10.62
N ARG A 180 9.07 -51.65 10.66
CA ARG A 180 9.35 -50.22 10.85
C ARG A 180 8.77 -49.39 9.71
N LYS A 181 8.92 -49.83 8.46
CA LYS A 181 8.34 -49.14 7.29
C LYS A 181 6.81 -49.11 7.33
N MET A 182 6.18 -50.22 7.72
CA MET A 182 4.73 -50.31 7.88
C MET A 182 4.21 -49.41 9.01
N GLN A 183 4.87 -49.43 10.18
CA GLN A 183 4.52 -48.55 11.29
C GLN A 183 4.70 -47.07 10.93
N LEU A 184 5.77 -46.73 10.20
CA LEU A 184 5.99 -45.36 9.73
C LEU A 184 4.86 -44.91 8.79
N SER A 185 4.44 -45.77 7.86
CA SER A 185 3.31 -45.52 6.95
C SER A 185 1.99 -45.29 7.71
N ILE A 186 1.69 -46.12 8.70
CA ILE A 186 0.49 -45.96 9.55
C ILE A 186 0.56 -44.67 10.36
N LEU A 187 1.75 -44.32 10.88
CA LEU A 187 1.93 -43.11 11.66
C LEU A 187 1.80 -41.86 10.79
N THR A 188 2.36 -41.87 9.57
CA THR A 188 2.19 -40.79 8.60
C THR A 188 0.74 -40.64 8.16
N SER A 189 0.03 -41.74 7.89
CA SER A 189 -1.38 -41.66 7.51
C SER A 189 -2.27 -41.17 8.66
N MET A 190 -1.99 -41.58 9.90
CA MET A 190 -2.68 -41.03 11.08
C MET A 190 -2.39 -39.54 11.26
N LEU A 191 -1.13 -39.12 11.13
CA LEU A 191 -0.77 -37.70 11.22
C LEU A 191 -1.46 -36.90 10.13
N ASP A 192 -1.48 -37.38 8.89
CA ASP A 192 -2.17 -36.74 7.78
C ASP A 192 -3.67 -36.63 8.05
N ILE A 193 -4.33 -37.67 8.56
CA ILE A 193 -5.76 -37.63 8.92
C ILE A 193 -6.02 -36.61 10.04
N ILE A 194 -5.18 -36.59 11.08
CA ILE A 194 -5.33 -35.68 12.22
C ILE A 194 -5.09 -34.23 11.79
N LEU A 195 -4.03 -33.98 11.00
CA LEU A 195 -3.72 -32.65 10.46
C LEU A 195 -4.78 -32.19 9.45
N ASN A 196 -5.23 -33.05 8.54
CA ASN A 196 -6.26 -32.68 7.57
C ASN A 196 -7.59 -32.35 8.25
N ASN A 197 -8.04 -33.17 9.20
CA ASN A 197 -9.39 -33.01 9.75
C ASN A 197 -9.47 -31.88 10.78
N TYR A 198 -8.44 -31.68 11.61
CA TYR A 198 -8.47 -30.66 12.67
C TYR A 198 -7.84 -29.33 12.24
N CYS A 199 -6.70 -29.36 11.54
CA CYS A 199 -5.98 -28.14 11.22
C CYS A 199 -6.50 -27.46 9.96
N ASN A 200 -6.95 -28.19 8.92
CA ASN A 200 -7.40 -27.51 7.70
C ASN A 200 -8.63 -26.65 7.93
N ALA A 201 -9.65 -27.14 8.66
CA ALA A 201 -10.85 -26.35 8.94
C ALA A 201 -10.49 -25.04 9.69
N TYR A 202 -9.65 -25.14 10.71
CA TYR A 202 -9.18 -23.97 11.47
C TYR A 202 -8.31 -23.03 10.65
N ILE A 203 -7.43 -23.56 9.79
CA ILE A 203 -6.63 -22.78 8.85
C ILE A 203 -7.55 -22.07 7.85
N PHE A 204 -8.50 -22.77 7.25
CA PHE A 204 -9.45 -22.17 6.32
C PHE A 204 -10.25 -21.05 6.97
N ASP A 205 -10.76 -21.22 8.19
CA ASP A 205 -11.49 -20.16 8.91
C ASP A 205 -10.59 -18.98 9.31
N ALA A 206 -9.38 -19.25 9.82
CA ALA A 206 -8.41 -18.21 10.15
C ALA A 206 -7.98 -17.41 8.92
N TRP A 207 -7.84 -18.08 7.77
CA TRP A 207 -7.47 -17.46 6.50
C TRP A 207 -8.64 -16.85 5.76
N LYS A 208 -9.89 -17.27 5.99
CA LYS A 208 -11.09 -16.74 5.32
C LYS A 208 -11.16 -15.22 5.45
N SER A 209 -10.96 -14.70 6.66
CA SER A 209 -10.92 -13.25 6.92
C SER A 209 -9.80 -12.55 6.13
N ARG A 210 -8.61 -13.15 6.05
CA ARG A 210 -7.45 -12.63 5.30
C ARG A 210 -7.67 -12.67 3.79
N ILE A 211 -8.26 -13.76 3.28
CA ILE A 211 -8.61 -13.92 1.87
C ILE A 211 -9.64 -12.86 1.48
N ILE A 212 -10.69 -12.67 2.27
CA ILE A 212 -11.70 -11.63 2.05
C ILE A 212 -11.06 -10.24 2.05
N PHE A 213 -10.14 -9.97 2.99
CA PHE A 213 -9.41 -8.72 3.03
C PHE A 213 -8.55 -8.49 1.76
N ILE A 214 -7.81 -9.51 1.32
CA ILE A 214 -7.02 -9.47 0.09
C ILE A 214 -7.94 -9.23 -1.12
N GLN A 215 -9.03 -9.97 -1.25
CA GLN A 215 -10.02 -9.79 -2.33
C GLN A 215 -10.61 -8.38 -2.34
N LYS A 216 -10.99 -7.86 -1.18
CA LYS A 216 -11.52 -6.49 -1.04
C LYS A 216 -10.49 -5.44 -1.47
N ASN A 217 -9.23 -5.62 -1.11
CA ASN A 217 -8.15 -4.72 -1.52
C ASN A 217 -7.85 -4.82 -3.01
N ILE A 218 -7.86 -6.03 -3.58
CA ILE A 218 -7.70 -6.23 -5.04
C ILE A 218 -8.85 -5.54 -5.78
N ARG A 219 -10.11 -5.76 -5.38
CA ARG A 219 -11.29 -5.11 -5.98
C ARG A 219 -11.19 -3.58 -5.93
N LYS A 220 -10.70 -3.03 -4.81
CA LYS A 220 -10.45 -1.58 -4.68
C LYS A 220 -9.30 -1.10 -5.57
N ALA A 221 -8.25 -1.89 -5.73
CA ALA A 221 -7.06 -1.51 -6.49
C ALA A 221 -7.24 -1.60 -8.01
N ILE A 222 -8.10 -2.49 -8.50
CA ILE A 222 -8.33 -2.69 -9.94
C ILE A 222 -8.76 -1.40 -10.65
N PRO A 223 -9.76 -0.64 -10.18
CA PRO A 223 -10.15 0.62 -10.82
C PRO A 223 -9.02 1.66 -10.88
N PHE A 224 -8.23 1.80 -9.81
CA PHE A 224 -7.08 2.71 -9.81
C PHE A 224 -6.01 2.28 -10.80
N LYS A 225 -5.74 0.97 -10.87
CA LYS A 225 -4.80 0.39 -11.83
C LYS A 225 -5.23 0.67 -13.26
N ILE A 226 -6.51 0.48 -13.59
CA ILE A 226 -7.07 0.77 -14.91
C ILE A 226 -6.89 2.26 -15.26
N LYS A 227 -7.29 3.16 -14.37
CA LYS A 227 -7.14 4.62 -14.56
C LYS A 227 -5.69 5.04 -14.79
N ILE A 228 -4.74 4.48 -14.05
CA ILE A 228 -3.31 4.77 -14.23
C ILE A 228 -2.85 4.34 -15.63
N TYR A 229 -3.25 3.15 -16.10
CA TYR A 229 -2.87 2.70 -17.44
C TYR A 229 -3.51 3.54 -18.55
N GLU A 230 -4.76 3.98 -18.37
CA GLU A 230 -5.43 4.89 -19.31
C GLU A 230 -4.68 6.22 -19.40
N GLN A 231 -4.31 6.81 -18.25
CA GLN A 231 -3.53 8.05 -18.20
C GLN A 231 -2.15 7.90 -18.84
N LEU A 232 -1.43 6.82 -18.55
CA LEU A 232 -0.12 6.56 -19.16
C LEU A 232 -0.23 6.33 -20.67
N LEU A 233 -1.30 5.69 -21.15
CA LEU A 233 -1.57 5.57 -22.58
C LEU A 233 -1.91 6.92 -23.22
N GLU A 234 -2.61 7.81 -22.52
CA GLU A 234 -2.89 9.16 -23.01
C GLU A 234 -1.62 9.99 -23.11
N ILE A 235 -0.74 9.92 -22.09
CA ILE A 235 0.59 10.56 -22.12
C ILE A 235 1.43 10.01 -23.28
N TRP A 236 1.41 8.69 -23.49
CA TRP A 236 2.08 8.05 -24.63
C TRP A 236 1.59 8.63 -25.95
N ARG A 237 0.27 8.72 -26.16
CA ARG A 237 -0.32 9.28 -27.39
C ARG A 237 0.04 10.76 -27.59
N LYS A 238 0.08 11.54 -26.51
CA LYS A 238 0.48 12.96 -26.56
C LYS A 238 1.94 13.09 -27.01
N GLU A 239 2.86 12.34 -26.42
CA GLU A 239 4.27 12.36 -26.82
C GLU A 239 4.48 11.80 -28.23
N GLU A 240 3.82 10.71 -28.59
CA GLU A 240 3.83 10.15 -29.95
C GLU A 240 3.38 11.20 -30.97
N SER A 241 2.28 11.93 -30.70
CA SER A 241 1.80 13.02 -31.56
C SER A 241 2.78 14.19 -31.64
N ALA A 242 3.48 14.51 -30.55
CA ALA A 242 4.49 15.57 -30.50
C ALA A 242 5.72 15.19 -31.34
N MET A 243 6.19 13.95 -31.25
CA MET A 243 7.30 13.43 -32.06
C MET A 243 6.97 13.40 -33.55
N ILE A 244 5.72 13.03 -33.91
CA ILE A 244 5.26 13.07 -35.30
C ILE A 244 5.31 14.51 -35.82
N LYS A 245 4.74 15.47 -35.07
CA LYS A 245 4.71 16.87 -35.47
C LYS A 245 6.12 17.46 -35.62
N SER A 246 7.05 17.18 -34.70
CA SER A 246 8.42 17.68 -34.80
C SER A 246 9.15 17.13 -36.03
N ASN A 247 8.93 15.87 -36.39
CA ASN A 247 9.55 15.26 -37.57
C ASN A 247 8.98 15.84 -38.89
N ILE A 248 7.67 16.12 -38.93
CA ILE A 248 7.04 16.76 -40.09
C ILE A 248 7.59 18.19 -40.27
N VAL A 249 7.72 18.99 -39.20
CA VAL A 249 8.25 20.36 -39.28
C VAL A 249 9.70 20.38 -39.79
N MET A 250 10.56 19.45 -39.34
CA MET A 250 11.93 19.34 -39.86
C MET A 250 11.97 18.96 -41.35
N ASN A 251 11.14 18.02 -41.80
CA ASN A 251 11.11 17.60 -43.20
C ASN A 251 10.59 18.68 -44.16
N VAL A 252 9.63 19.51 -43.69
CA VAL A 252 9.14 20.67 -44.45
C VAL A 252 10.23 21.74 -44.61
N SER A 253 11.12 21.91 -43.61
CA SER A 253 12.27 22.83 -43.71
C SER A 253 13.39 22.34 -44.66
N LEU A 254 13.44 21.03 -44.95
CA LEU A 254 14.49 20.38 -45.76
C LEU A 254 14.03 20.04 -47.20
N GLY A 255 12.90 20.59 -47.68
CA GLY A 255 12.57 20.62 -49.10
C GLY A 255 12.34 19.25 -49.78
N LYS A 256 11.88 18.21 -49.06
CA LYS A 256 11.48 16.92 -49.67
C LYS A 256 9.98 16.66 -49.51
N LYS A 257 9.18 17.23 -50.41
CA LYS A 257 7.81 16.77 -50.69
C LYS A 257 7.89 15.45 -51.44
N ASN A 258 7.59 14.33 -50.77
CA ASN A 258 6.98 13.11 -51.36
C ASN A 258 6.92 11.88 -50.42
N ASN A 259 7.34 11.97 -49.15
CA ASN A 259 7.26 10.83 -48.20
C ASN A 259 6.33 11.01 -46.99
N ASP A 260 5.49 12.06 -46.98
CA ASP A 260 4.68 12.43 -45.80
C ASP A 260 3.58 11.40 -45.47
N PHE A 261 3.13 10.60 -46.45
CA PHE A 261 2.09 9.58 -46.25
C PHE A 261 2.62 8.31 -45.54
N ASN A 262 3.89 7.95 -45.78
CA ASN A 262 4.49 6.76 -45.15
C ASN A 262 4.90 7.02 -43.69
N LEU A 263 5.46 8.20 -43.38
CA LEU A 263 5.91 8.56 -42.03
C LEU A 263 4.76 8.63 -41.02
N THR A 264 3.60 9.19 -41.39
CA THR A 264 2.43 9.28 -40.51
C THR A 264 1.75 7.92 -40.27
N GLN A 265 1.80 7.00 -41.23
CA GLN A 265 1.39 5.61 -41.04
C GLN A 265 2.33 4.86 -40.07
N HIS A 266 3.63 5.15 -40.06
CA HIS A 266 4.57 4.40 -39.21
C HIS A 266 4.35 4.59 -37.70
N PHE A 267 3.94 5.77 -37.25
CA PHE A 267 3.74 6.06 -35.82
C PHE A 267 2.36 5.64 -35.29
N SER A 268 1.29 5.71 -36.09
CA SER A 268 -0.09 5.43 -35.63
C SER A 268 -0.44 3.94 -35.48
N LEU A 269 0.44 3.03 -35.93
CA LEU A 269 0.16 1.60 -36.07
C LEU A 269 0.60 0.71 -34.88
N ILE A 270 1.20 1.24 -33.81
CA ILE A 270 1.52 0.42 -32.63
C ILE A 270 0.22 0.13 -31.86
N SER A 271 -0.15 -1.15 -31.75
CA SER A 271 -1.36 -1.55 -31.02
C SER A 271 -1.30 -1.14 -29.55
N ASN A 272 -2.45 -0.79 -28.96
CA ASN A 272 -2.54 -0.45 -27.54
C ASN A 272 -2.03 -1.57 -26.63
N SER A 273 -2.15 -2.83 -27.05
CA SER A 273 -1.60 -3.99 -26.32
C SER A 273 -0.07 -3.97 -26.26
N LYS A 274 0.60 -3.61 -27.37
CA LYS A 274 2.07 -3.46 -27.41
C LYS A 274 2.52 -2.24 -26.62
N ARG A 275 1.83 -1.09 -26.72
CA ARG A 275 2.12 0.10 -25.89
C ARG A 275 2.05 -0.22 -24.39
N LEU A 276 0.99 -0.92 -23.98
CA LEU A 276 0.82 -1.37 -22.59
C LEU A 276 1.91 -2.33 -22.13
N PHE A 277 2.46 -3.16 -23.02
CA PHE A 277 3.56 -4.06 -22.68
C PHE A 277 4.81 -3.29 -22.23
N TYR A 278 5.26 -2.30 -23.01
CA TYR A 278 6.43 -1.46 -22.66
C TYR A 278 6.18 -0.66 -21.38
N ILE A 279 4.99 -0.08 -21.22
CA ILE A 279 4.59 0.61 -19.99
C ILE A 279 4.65 -0.35 -18.78
N ARG A 280 4.13 -1.57 -18.91
CA ARG A 280 4.15 -2.57 -17.83
C ARG A 280 5.57 -2.99 -17.47
N MET A 281 6.44 -3.17 -18.47
CA MET A 281 7.86 -3.50 -18.24
C MET A 281 8.56 -2.39 -17.46
N LYS A 282 8.36 -1.12 -17.85
CA LYS A 282 8.96 0.01 -17.13
C LYS A 282 8.42 0.16 -15.71
N ILE A 283 7.12 -0.03 -15.50
CA ILE A 283 6.53 -0.04 -14.14
C ILE A 283 7.15 -1.16 -13.30
N LYS A 284 7.36 -2.35 -13.87
CA LYS A 284 7.97 -3.49 -13.16
C LYS A 284 9.39 -3.17 -12.72
N GLU A 285 10.18 -2.48 -13.55
CA GLU A 285 11.52 -2.01 -13.19
C GLU A 285 11.48 -1.00 -12.04
N ILE A 286 10.62 0.02 -12.13
CA ILE A 286 10.46 1.06 -11.10
C ILE A 286 10.09 0.41 -9.75
N VAL A 287 9.14 -0.52 -9.76
CA VAL A 287 8.70 -1.25 -8.56
C VAL A 287 9.82 -2.13 -8.01
N LYS A 288 10.58 -2.82 -8.86
CA LYS A 288 11.73 -3.64 -8.45
C LYS A 288 12.83 -2.80 -7.81
N PHE A 289 13.10 -1.63 -8.37
CA PHE A 289 14.09 -0.71 -7.82
C PHE A 289 13.66 -0.15 -6.45
N TYR A 290 12.39 0.25 -6.32
CA TYR A 290 11.84 0.68 -5.04
C TYR A 290 11.83 -0.44 -4.00
N SER A 291 11.47 -1.67 -4.38
CA SER A 291 11.45 -2.81 -3.45
C SER A 291 12.85 -3.12 -2.92
N LEU A 292 13.88 -3.08 -3.79
CA LEU A 292 15.28 -3.22 -3.41
C LEU A 292 15.71 -2.11 -2.43
N ARG A 293 15.41 -0.85 -2.73
CA ARG A 293 15.68 0.29 -1.83
C ARG A 293 15.03 0.10 -0.46
N MET A 294 13.78 -0.37 -0.43
CA MET A 294 13.04 -0.62 0.81
C MET A 294 13.62 -1.82 1.59
N GLN A 295 14.08 -2.87 0.92
CA GLN A 295 14.76 -4.00 1.56
C GLN A 295 16.08 -3.54 2.21
N ASN A 296 16.89 -2.77 1.48
CA ASN A 296 18.15 -2.21 1.98
C ASN A 296 17.93 -1.27 3.17
N TYR A 297 16.86 -0.47 3.15
CA TYR A 297 16.46 0.36 4.28
C TYR A 297 16.09 -0.51 5.51
N LYS A 298 15.29 -1.57 5.33
CA LYS A 298 14.91 -2.47 6.41
C LYS A 298 16.09 -3.24 6.99
N SER A 299 17.03 -3.72 6.17
CA SER A 299 18.24 -4.40 6.64
C SER A 299 19.12 -3.45 7.43
N SER A 300 19.33 -2.22 6.93
CA SER A 300 20.08 -1.18 7.65
C SER A 300 19.47 -0.89 9.03
N MET A 301 18.14 -0.75 9.12
CA MET A 301 17.46 -0.51 10.41
C MET A 301 17.55 -1.70 11.37
N LYS A 302 17.53 -2.95 10.85
CA LYS A 302 17.72 -4.14 11.69
C LYS A 302 19.13 -4.19 12.28
N MET A 303 20.16 -3.93 11.47
CA MET A 303 21.55 -3.90 11.92
C MET A 303 21.79 -2.85 13.01
N MET A 304 21.13 -1.68 12.91
CA MET A 304 21.16 -0.64 13.94
C MET A 304 20.53 -1.11 15.26
N ASN A 305 19.39 -1.81 15.19
CA ASN A 305 18.68 -2.29 16.38
C ASN A 305 19.38 -3.48 17.08
N THR A 306 20.22 -4.24 16.38
CA THR A 306 20.94 -5.40 16.94
C THR A 306 22.25 -5.04 17.65
N GLY A 307 22.60 -3.76 17.79
CA GLY A 307 23.69 -3.30 18.68
C GLY A 307 25.12 -3.67 18.25
N LEU A 308 25.34 -4.16 17.03
CA LEU A 308 26.66 -4.53 16.50
C LEU A 308 27.56 -3.32 16.14
N ILE A 309 27.15 -2.10 16.49
CA ILE A 309 27.89 -0.87 16.21
C ILE A 309 28.09 -0.15 17.55
N THR A 310 29.36 -0.03 17.96
CA THR A 310 29.81 0.50 19.26
C THR A 310 29.31 1.93 19.51
N SER A 311 28.99 2.22 20.78
CA SER A 311 28.39 3.47 21.26
C SER A 311 29.20 4.74 20.97
N ASN A 312 30.51 4.64 20.80
CA ASN A 312 31.37 5.79 20.45
C ASN A 312 31.22 6.25 19.00
N TRP A 313 30.82 5.36 18.08
CA TRP A 313 30.54 5.71 16.69
C TRP A 313 29.19 6.44 16.53
N TYR A 314 28.26 6.18 17.46
CA TYR A 314 26.91 6.72 17.48
C TYR A 314 26.83 8.24 17.66
N LEU A 315 27.70 8.83 18.49
CA LEU A 315 27.66 10.26 18.82
C LEU A 315 28.23 11.15 17.70
N ALA A 316 29.22 10.68 16.94
CA ALA A 316 29.87 11.46 15.88
C ALA A 316 29.11 11.42 14.53
N ALA A 317 28.36 10.36 14.24
CA ALA A 317 27.73 10.14 12.92
C ALA A 317 26.20 10.47 12.87
N MET A 318 25.57 10.74 14.01
CA MET A 318 24.10 10.71 14.14
C MET A 318 23.32 11.77 13.33
N VAL A 319 23.95 12.87 12.92
CA VAL A 319 23.25 13.93 12.17
C VAL A 319 23.06 13.58 10.68
N LYS A 320 23.86 12.67 10.11
CA LYS A 320 23.81 12.34 8.66
C LYS A 320 23.33 10.92 8.31
N TRP A 321 23.19 10.00 9.27
CA TRP A 321 23.10 8.55 8.96
C TRP A 321 21.73 7.88 9.00
N LYS A 322 20.68 8.53 9.51
CA LYS A 322 19.32 7.96 9.44
C LYS A 322 18.83 8.05 7.99
N LYS A 323 19.15 7.04 7.18
CA LYS A 323 18.69 6.94 5.78
C LYS A 323 17.19 7.20 5.77
N SER A 324 16.75 8.20 5.00
CA SER A 324 15.33 8.49 4.86
C SER A 324 14.62 7.26 4.31
N LYS A 325 13.41 7.00 4.80
CA LYS A 325 12.59 5.92 4.28
C LYS A 325 12.35 6.20 2.80
N PRO A 326 12.62 5.24 1.89
CA PRO A 326 12.35 5.43 0.48
C PRO A 326 10.88 5.80 0.26
N GLU A 327 10.64 6.87 -0.47
CA GLU A 327 9.30 7.30 -0.84
C GLU A 327 8.70 6.39 -1.90
N LYS A 328 7.37 6.21 -1.85
CA LYS A 328 6.68 5.39 -2.84
C LYS A 328 6.77 6.11 -4.19
N PRO A 329 7.18 5.42 -5.28
CA PRO A 329 7.29 6.06 -6.58
C PRO A 329 5.91 6.50 -7.07
N ASN A 330 5.79 7.76 -7.47
CA ASN A 330 4.64 8.23 -8.22
C ASN A 330 4.79 7.77 -9.67
N LEU A 331 3.95 6.82 -10.11
CA LEU A 331 4.05 6.24 -11.45
C LEU A 331 3.78 7.25 -12.56
N ILE A 332 3.01 8.33 -12.32
CA ILE A 332 2.74 9.32 -13.37
C ILE A 332 3.97 10.21 -13.56
N GLU A 333 4.57 10.69 -12.48
CA GLU A 333 5.78 11.52 -12.51
C GLU A 333 7.01 10.76 -13.02
N ALA A 334 7.08 9.46 -12.73
CA ALA A 334 8.19 8.61 -13.20
C ALA A 334 8.21 8.40 -14.72
N PHE A 335 7.09 8.66 -15.40
CA PHE A 335 7.01 8.65 -16.87
C PHE A 335 7.13 10.08 -17.40
N SER A 336 8.33 10.64 -17.31
CA SER A 336 8.66 11.91 -17.94
C SER A 336 8.56 11.81 -19.47
N SER A 337 8.50 12.96 -20.16
CA SER A 337 8.48 13.03 -21.62
C SER A 337 9.67 12.29 -22.24
N GLU A 338 10.87 12.42 -21.66
CA GLU A 338 12.08 11.72 -22.09
C GLU A 338 11.94 10.19 -22.00
N VAL A 339 11.48 9.68 -20.84
CA VAL A 339 11.26 8.24 -20.63
C VAL A 339 10.21 7.70 -21.60
N MET A 340 9.16 8.49 -21.87
CA MET A 340 8.15 8.11 -22.86
C MET A 340 8.71 8.06 -24.28
N ARG A 341 9.53 9.03 -24.68
CA ARG A 341 10.20 9.05 -25.99
C ARG A 341 11.15 7.86 -26.15
N GLU A 342 11.90 7.51 -25.11
CA GLU A 342 12.76 6.33 -25.11
C GLU A 342 11.96 5.04 -25.34
N LEU A 343 10.84 4.86 -24.63
CA LEU A 343 9.99 3.69 -24.79
C LEU A 343 9.33 3.64 -26.17
N ILE A 344 8.91 4.78 -26.71
CA ILE A 344 8.37 4.88 -28.08
C ILE A 344 9.44 4.48 -29.10
N ASN A 345 10.65 5.01 -28.97
CA ASN A 345 11.77 4.67 -29.85
C ASN A 345 12.15 3.19 -29.77
N GLN A 346 12.16 2.61 -28.57
CA GLN A 346 12.40 1.18 -28.37
C GLN A 346 11.32 0.34 -29.05
N ALA A 347 10.04 0.69 -28.87
CA ALA A 347 8.92 0.01 -29.51
C ALA A 347 8.98 0.10 -31.05
N MET A 348 9.48 1.22 -31.60
CA MET A 348 9.68 1.37 -33.04
C MET A 348 10.84 0.53 -33.57
N LYS A 349 11.97 0.48 -32.85
CA LYS A 349 13.13 -0.37 -33.21
C LYS A 349 12.77 -1.86 -33.22
N ASP A 350 12.06 -2.33 -32.19
CA ASP A 350 11.63 -3.73 -32.08
C ASP A 350 10.65 -4.13 -33.20
N ARG A 351 9.87 -3.18 -33.72
CA ARG A 351 8.99 -3.41 -34.87
C ARG A 351 9.80 -3.50 -36.17
N GLN A 352 10.82 -2.66 -36.35
CA GLN A 352 11.68 -2.69 -37.53
C GLN A 352 12.45 -4.01 -37.59
N SER A 353 12.99 -4.51 -36.47
CA SER A 353 13.68 -5.80 -36.41
C SER A 353 12.75 -6.98 -36.75
N MET A 354 11.50 -7.00 -36.23
CA MET A 354 10.52 -8.04 -36.59
C MET A 354 10.10 -8.03 -38.06
N ARG A 355 10.05 -6.86 -38.72
CA ARG A 355 9.76 -6.79 -40.15
C ARG A 355 10.92 -7.29 -41.00
N LEU A 356 12.15 -7.01 -40.58
CA LEU A 356 13.36 -7.46 -41.26
C LEU A 356 13.60 -8.97 -41.11
N SER A 357 13.11 -9.60 -40.04
CA SER A 357 13.17 -11.06 -39.90
C SER A 357 12.12 -11.79 -40.73
N ILE A 358 10.93 -11.21 -40.92
CA ILE A 358 9.85 -11.81 -41.74
C ILE A 358 10.18 -11.77 -43.25
N ASN A 359 10.98 -10.81 -43.69
CA ASN A 359 11.41 -10.69 -45.10
C ASN A 359 12.71 -11.48 -45.41
N ARG A 360 13.22 -12.28 -44.47
CA ARG A 360 14.42 -13.12 -44.62
C ARG A 360 14.12 -14.62 -44.67
N ASP A 361 12.85 -14.98 -44.50
CA ASP A 361 12.27 -16.28 -44.85
C ASP A 361 11.46 -16.08 -46.15
#